data_AF-A0A2E2ZBM3-F1
#
_entry.id   AF-A0A2E2ZBM3-F1
#
_cell.length_a   1.000
_cell.length_b   1.000
_cell.length_c   1.000
_cell.angle_alpha   90.00
_cell.angle_beta   90.00
_cell.angle_gamma   90.00
#
_symmetry.space_group_name_H-M   'P 1'
#
loop_
_entity.id
_entity.type
_entity.pdbx_description
1 polymer ?
#
loop_
_entity_poly.entity_id
_entity_poly.type
_entity_poly.pdbx_seq_one_letter_code
_entity_poly.pdbx_strand_id
1 'polypeptide(L)' 'METHDQIIAVIEQYKLENQKFASGNKSAGIRARKSLMELNKLTKVRRAEIQEEKEWIVK' A
#
# COMPACT_ATOMS: atom_id res chain seq x y z
N MET A 1 5.27 -8.61 10.05
CA MET A 1 6.24 -8.15 9.00
C MET A 1 5.68 -8.32 7.60
N GLU A 2 4.97 -9.41 7.27
CA GLU A 2 4.40 -9.66 5.94
C GLU A 2 3.60 -8.47 5.34
N THR A 3 2.72 -7.83 6.13
CA THR A 3 1.95 -6.65 5.64
C THR A 3 2.84 -5.44 5.38
N HIS A 4 3.97 -5.28 6.07
CA HIS A 4 4.93 -4.22 5.76
C HIS A 4 5.54 -4.44 4.38
N ASP A 5 6.00 -5.67 4.09
CA ASP A 5 6.61 -5.99 2.81
C ASP A 5 5.61 -5.83 1.65
N GLN A 6 4.35 -6.22 1.88
CA GLN A 6 3.24 -5.98 0.93
C GLN A 6 3.01 -4.47 0.68
N ILE A 7 3.06 -3.63 1.72
CA ILE A 7 2.94 -2.17 1.57
C ILE A 7 4.07 -1.63 0.68
N ILE A 8 5.32 -2.05 0.91
CA ILE A 8 6.46 -1.61 0.11
C ILE A 8 6.28 -2.00 -1.36
N ALA A 9 5.91 -3.26 -1.63
CA ALA A 9 5.67 -3.74 -2.99
C ALA A 9 4.55 -2.95 -3.71
N VAL A 10 3.43 -2.67 -3.01
CA VAL A 10 2.32 -1.90 -3.60
C VAL A 10 2.72 -0.45 -3.87
N ILE A 11 3.56 0.16 -3.03
CA ILE A 11 4.10 1.52 -3.24
C ILE A 11 4.98 1.56 -4.49
N GLU A 12 5.86 0.57 -4.68
CA GLU A 12 6.71 0.47 -5.87
C GLU A 12 5.87 0.31 -7.14
N GLN A 13 4.85 -0.55 -7.10
CA GLN A 13 3.91 -0.71 -8.20
C GLN A 13 3.16 0.59 -8.51
N TYR A 14 2.69 1.30 -7.48
CA TYR A 14 2.05 2.60 -7.66
C TYR A 14 3.00 3.60 -8.33
N LYS A 15 4.25 3.72 -7.86
CA LYS A 15 5.25 4.61 -8.45
C LYS A 15 5.47 4.33 -9.93
N LEU A 16 5.64 3.06 -10.29
CA LEU A 16 5.82 2.63 -11.69
C LEU A 16 4.62 2.99 -12.56
N GLU A 17 3.41 2.69 -12.11
CA GLU A 17 2.20 2.97 -12.89
C GLU A 17 1.88 4.47 -12.95
N ASN A 18 2.20 5.22 -11.90
CA ASN A 18 2.06 6.67 -11.89
C ASN A 18 3.02 7.33 -12.90
N GLN A 19 4.27 6.85 -12.99
CA GLN A 19 5.20 7.31 -14.03
C GLN A 19 4.68 7.01 -15.44
N LYS A 20 4.23 5.78 -15.70
CA LYS A 20 3.63 5.42 -17.01
C LYS A 20 2.41 6.28 -17.34
N PHE A 21 1.56 6.57 -16.34
CA PHE A 21 0.40 7.42 -16.50
C PHE A 21 0.78 8.87 -16.82
N ALA A 22 1.76 9.44 -16.10
CA ALA A 22 2.29 10.78 -16.36
C ALA A 22 2.89 10.89 -17.77
N SER A 23 3.47 9.79 -18.29
CA SER A 23 3.93 9.68 -19.68
C SER A 23 2.82 9.44 -20.72
N GLY A 24 1.55 9.60 -20.34
CA GLY A 24 0.40 9.55 -21.25
C GLY A 24 -0.31 8.19 -21.38
N ASN A 25 0.13 7.14 -20.68
CA ASN A 25 -0.55 5.84 -20.70
C ASN A 25 -1.81 5.86 -19.82
N LYS A 26 -2.98 6.12 -20.43
CA LYS A 26 -4.28 6.17 -19.74
C LYS A 26 -4.62 4.89 -18.96
N SER A 27 -4.24 3.71 -19.47
CA SER A 27 -4.51 2.43 -18.79
C SER A 27 -3.72 2.29 -17.47
N ALA A 28 -2.53 2.90 -17.40
CA ALA A 28 -1.73 2.93 -16.18
C ALA A 28 -2.41 3.71 -15.06
N GLY A 29 -3.25 4.70 -15.39
CA GLY A 29 -4.06 5.43 -14.41
C GLY A 29 -5.11 4.57 -13.71
N ILE A 30 -5.65 3.52 -14.37
CA ILE A 30 -6.53 2.55 -13.71
C ILE A 30 -5.72 1.69 -12.72
N ARG A 31 -4.54 1.23 -13.14
CA ARG A 31 -3.65 0.41 -12.30
C ARG A 31 -3.12 1.18 -11.09
N ALA A 32 -2.70 2.44 -11.27
CA ALA A 32 -2.26 3.31 -10.19
C ALA A 32 -3.35 3.50 -9.12
N ARG A 33 -4.59 3.77 -9.53
CA ARG A 33 -5.73 3.88 -8.60
C ARG A 33 -6.00 2.57 -7.86
N LYS A 34 -5.91 1.43 -8.54
CA LYS A 34 -6.05 0.11 -7.89
C LYS A 34 -4.96 -0.12 -6.85
N SER A 35 -3.69 0.22 -7.15
CA SER A 35 -2.59 0.15 -6.18
C SER A 35 -2.83 1.05 -4.96
N LEU A 36 -3.34 2.27 -5.15
CA LEU A 36 -3.68 3.17 -4.04
C LEU A 36 -4.82 2.64 -3.17
N MET A 37 -5.83 2.01 -3.77
CA MET A 37 -6.90 1.36 -3.02
C MET A 37 -6.38 0.22 -2.16
N GLU A 38 -5.51 -0.63 -2.71
CA GLU A 38 -4.89 -1.72 -1.96
C GLU A 38 -3.99 -1.19 -0.84
N LEU A 39 -3.21 -0.14 -1.11
CA LEU A 39 -2.39 0.52 -0.10
C LEU A 39 -3.22 1.01 1.09
N ASN A 40 -4.38 1.63 0.85
CA ASN A 40 -5.28 2.07 1.92
C ASN A 40 -5.81 0.90 2.78
N LYS A 41 -6.04 -0.27 2.17
CA LYS A 41 -6.42 -1.47 2.92
C LYS A 41 -5.27 -1.96 3.79
N LEU A 42 -4.07 -2.11 3.20
CA LEU A 42 -2.90 -2.63 3.90
C LEU A 42 -2.44 -1.73 5.05
N THR A 43 -2.51 -0.40 4.90
CA THR A 43 -2.15 0.53 5.98
C THR A 43 -3.07 0.41 7.19
N LYS A 44 -4.37 0.15 6.97
CA LYS A 44 -5.32 -0.13 8.06
C LYS A 44 -4.99 -1.42 8.79
N VAL A 45 -4.66 -2.49 8.03
CA VAL A 45 -4.24 -3.77 8.61
C VAL A 45 -2.96 -3.59 9.42
N ARG A 46 -1.92 -2.98 8.85
CA ARG A 46 -0.65 -2.78 9.57
C ARG A 46 -0.82 -1.91 10.82
N ARG A 47 -1.70 -0.92 10.78
CA ARG A 47 -2.04 -0.12 11.97
C ARG A 47 -2.68 -0.98 13.06
N ALA A 48 -3.63 -1.85 12.72
CA ALA A 48 -4.26 -2.74 13.69
C ALA A 48 -3.25 -3.71 14.32
N GLU A 49 -2.37 -4.33 13.53
CA GLU A 49 -1.28 -5.19 14.02
C GLU A 49 -0.41 -4.48 15.06
N ILE A 50 -0.01 -3.24 14.76
CA ILE A 50 0.81 -2.43 15.69
C ILE A 50 0.04 -2.13 16.99
N GLN A 51 -1.27 -1.89 16.90
CA GLN A 51 -2.09 -1.65 18.09
C GLN A 51 -2.21 -2.90 18.96
N GLU A 52 -2.40 -4.07 18.36
CA GLU A 52 -2.43 -5.36 19.07
C GLU A 52 -1.09 -5.69 19.75
N GLU A 53 0.03 -5.49 19.05
CA GLU A 53 1.38 -5.61 19.64
C GLU A 53 1.56 -4.66 20.83
N LYS A 54 1.06 -3.42 20.73
CA LYS A 54 1.11 -2.44 21.83
C LYS A 54 0.26 -2.87 23.02
N GLU A 55 -0.95 -3.39 22.81
CA GLU A 55 -1.82 -3.87 23.89
C GLU A 55 -1.18 -5.04 24.66
N TRP A 56 -0.36 -5.85 23.99
CA TRP A 56 0.42 -6.91 24.64
C TRP A 56 1.59 -6.36 25.49
N ILE A 57 2.28 -5.31 25.04
CA ILE A 57 3.41 -4.71 25.78
C ILE A 57 2.96 -3.95 27.04
N VAL A 58 1.73 -3.43 27.04
CA VAL A 58 1.21 -2.57 28.13
C VAL A 58 0.42 -3.35 29.18
N LYS A 59 0.13 -4.64 28.94
CA LYS A 59 -0.44 -5.58 29.92
C LYS A 59 0.65 -6.33 30.67
#